data_AF-W1YTK4-F1
#
_entry.id   AF-W1YTK4-F1
#
_cell.length_a   1.000
_cell.length_b   1.000
_cell.length_c   1.000
_cell.angle_alpha   90.00
_cell.angle_beta   90.00
_cell.angle_gamma   90.00
#
_symmetry.space_group_name_H-M   'P 1'
#
loop_
_entity.id
_entity.type
_entity.pdbx_description
1 polymer ?
#
loop_
_entity_poly.entity_id
_entity_poly.type
_entity_poly.pdbx_seq_one_letter_code
_entity_poly.pdbx_strand_id
1 'polypeptide(L)'
;KKDYRLAVIEGDLFTAKDAERIHELGVPVIQINTVGGCHLDAQMIQDALGDLNLDELDMIIIENVGNLVCPAEFEIGESMKVTVLSVTEGEDKPLKYPLIFKESKAILINKIDLLP
;
A
#
# COMPACT_ATOMS: atom_id res chain seq x y z
N LYS A 1 18.42 -7.66 16.00
CA LYS A 1 17.35 -7.10 15.14
C LYS A 1 16.20 -6.74 16.07
N LYS A 2 15.56 -5.58 15.91
CA LYS A 2 14.28 -5.32 16.57
C LYS A 2 13.20 -5.92 15.66
N ASP A 3 12.39 -6.80 16.22
CA ASP A 3 11.18 -7.28 15.54
C ASP A 3 10.09 -6.26 15.81
N TYR A 4 9.44 -5.78 14.75
CA TYR A 4 8.35 -4.80 14.83
C TYR A 4 7.02 -5.55 14.84
N ARG A 5 6.10 -5.14 15.72
CA ARG A 5 4.71 -5.61 15.71
C ARG A 5 3.98 -4.82 14.63
N LEU A 6 3.58 -5.50 13.56
CA LEU A 6 3.01 -4.86 12.39
C LEU A 6 1.66 -5.47 12.03
N ALA A 7 0.79 -4.64 11.47
CA ALA A 7 -0.43 -5.06 10.80
C ALA A 7 -0.45 -4.54 9.36
N VAL A 8 -1.25 -5.16 8.51
CA VAL A 8 -1.47 -4.71 7.14
C VAL A 8 -2.94 -4.34 6.93
N ILE A 9 -3.17 -3.23 6.24
CA ILE A 9 -4.46 -2.93 5.64
C ILE A 9 -4.27 -3.08 4.13
N GLU A 10 -5.00 -4.01 3.54
CA GLU A 10 -4.94 -4.31 2.10
C GLU A 10 -6.16 -3.69 1.42
N GLY A 11 -5.95 -3.03 0.29
CA GLY A 11 -7.00 -2.44 -0.52
C GLY A 11 -6.93 -2.85 -1.98
N ASP A 12 -7.92 -3.60 -2.45
CA ASP A 12 -8.08 -3.96 -3.85
C ASP A 12 -9.55 -3.83 -4.30
N LEU A 13 -9.78 -3.89 -5.61
CA LEU A 13 -11.12 -3.87 -6.19
C LEU A 13 -11.97 -5.03 -5.68
N PHE A 14 -11.39 -6.25 -5.68
CA PHE A 14 -12.06 -7.49 -5.32
C PHE A 14 -11.06 -8.56 -4.85
N THR A 15 -11.60 -9.58 -4.19
CA THR A 15 -10.89 -10.75 -3.64
C THR A 15 -10.13 -10.46 -2.35
N ALA A 16 -9.72 -11.51 -1.65
CA ALA A 16 -8.92 -11.40 -0.43
C ALA A 16 -7.53 -12.05 -0.61
N LYS A 17 -7.08 -12.22 -1.86
CA LYS A 17 -5.90 -13.04 -2.17
C LYS A 17 -4.64 -12.49 -1.53
N ASP A 18 -4.44 -11.19 -1.57
CA ASP A 18 -3.24 -10.57 -1.00
C ASP A 18 -3.32 -10.54 0.53
N ALA A 19 -4.49 -10.27 1.10
CA ALA A 19 -4.72 -10.42 2.54
C ALA A 19 -4.47 -11.88 3.02
N GLU A 20 -4.98 -12.89 2.32
CA GLU A 20 -4.76 -14.31 2.65
C GLU A 20 -3.27 -14.66 2.64
N ARG A 21 -2.52 -14.24 1.61
CA ARG A 21 -1.07 -14.47 1.51
C ARG A 21 -0.30 -13.84 2.67
N ILE A 22 -0.72 -12.66 3.13
CA ILE A 22 -0.09 -11.97 4.25
C ILE A 22 -0.48 -12.63 5.57
N HIS A 23 -1.73 -13.05 5.71
CA HIS A 23 -2.23 -13.74 6.90
C HIS A 23 -1.47 -15.04 7.19
N GLU A 24 -1.09 -15.80 6.15
CA GLU A 24 -0.27 -17.01 6.27
C GLU A 24 1.11 -16.77 6.93
N LEU A 25 1.59 -15.53 6.95
CA LEU A 25 2.83 -15.13 7.64
C LEU A 25 2.63 -14.85 9.14
N GLY A 26 1.40 -14.99 9.66
CA GLY A 26 1.06 -14.69 11.05
C GLY A 26 0.91 -13.19 11.35
N VAL A 27 0.72 -12.37 10.31
CA VAL A 27 0.55 -10.92 10.42
C VAL A 27 -0.95 -10.58 10.44
N PRO A 28 -1.44 -9.76 11.39
CA PRO A 28 -2.79 -9.23 11.35
C PRO A 28 -3.03 -8.45 10.07
N VAL A 29 -4.13 -8.75 9.37
CA VAL A 29 -4.46 -8.11 8.09
C VAL A 29 -5.95 -7.81 7.99
N ILE A 30 -6.27 -6.61 7.52
CA ILE A 30 -7.64 -6.17 7.22
C ILE A 30 -7.76 -5.96 5.72
N GLN A 31 -8.72 -6.64 5.10
CA GLN A 31 -9.04 -6.51 3.68
C GLN A 31 -10.09 -5.41 3.48
N ILE A 32 -9.84 -4.49 2.55
CA ILE A 32 -10.80 -3.51 2.04
C ILE A 32 -11.07 -3.83 0.58
N ASN A 33 -12.33 -4.16 0.26
CA ASN A 33 -12.78 -4.27 -1.12
C ASN A 33 -13.38 -2.93 -1.54
N THR A 34 -12.76 -2.23 -2.49
CA THR A 34 -13.21 -0.89 -2.92
C THR A 34 -14.39 -0.94 -3.90
N VAL A 35 -14.74 -2.13 -4.41
CA VAL A 35 -15.89 -2.37 -5.29
C VAL A 35 -15.93 -1.40 -6.48
N GLY A 36 -14.80 -1.25 -7.16
CA GLY A 36 -14.64 -0.34 -8.31
C GLY A 36 -13.90 0.96 -8.00
N GLY A 37 -13.64 1.26 -6.73
CA GLY A 37 -12.80 2.41 -6.34
C GLY A 37 -11.35 2.22 -6.77
N CYS A 38 -10.75 3.26 -7.38
CA CYS A 38 -9.37 3.23 -7.87
C CYS A 38 -8.31 3.61 -6.82
N HIS A 39 -8.71 3.83 -5.56
CA HIS A 39 -7.88 4.25 -4.43
C HIS A 39 -8.59 3.92 -3.11
N LEU A 40 -7.83 3.92 -2.01
CA LEU A 40 -8.33 4.03 -0.64
C LEU A 40 -8.46 5.51 -0.23
N ASP A 41 -9.47 5.82 0.58
CA ASP A 41 -9.64 7.13 1.22
C ASP A 41 -9.46 7.07 2.74
N ALA A 42 -9.39 8.24 3.37
CA ALA A 42 -9.16 8.34 4.81
C ALA A 42 -10.28 7.72 5.66
N GLN A 43 -11.53 7.72 5.18
CA GLN A 43 -12.65 7.13 5.91
C GLN A 43 -12.52 5.59 5.91
N MET A 44 -12.19 5.00 4.76
CA MET A 44 -11.92 3.56 4.65
C MET A 44 -10.79 3.13 5.60
N ILE A 45 -9.73 3.93 5.71
CA ILE A 45 -8.65 3.66 6.66
C ILE A 45 -9.14 3.80 8.10
N GLN A 46 -9.87 4.85 8.42
CA GLN A 46 -10.40 5.04 9.77
C GLN A 46 -11.28 3.88 10.22
N ASP A 47 -12.13 3.38 9.34
CA ASP A 47 -13.01 2.24 9.61
C ASP A 47 -12.17 0.96 9.85
N ALA A 48 -11.18 0.68 8.99
CA ALA A 48 -10.29 -0.46 9.13
C ALA A 48 -9.41 -0.42 10.39
N LEU A 49 -9.00 0.78 10.82
CA LEU A 49 -8.26 0.95 12.08
C LEU A 49 -9.10 0.57 13.31
N GLY A 50 -10.43 0.66 13.22
CA GLY A 50 -11.35 0.27 14.30
C GLY A 50 -11.30 -1.23 14.63
N ASP A 51 -10.85 -2.06 13.69
CA ASP A 51 -10.74 -3.52 13.84
C ASP A 51 -9.35 -3.96 14.33
N LEU A 52 -8.42 -3.03 14.56
CA LEU A 52 -7.05 -3.30 15.00
C LEU A 52 -6.83 -2.86 16.46
N ASN A 53 -6.12 -3.68 17.23
CA ASN A 53 -5.63 -3.28 18.55
C ASN A 53 -4.35 -2.43 18.40
N LEU A 54 -4.52 -1.12 18.25
CA LEU A 54 -3.41 -0.19 17.96
C LEU A 54 -2.34 -0.13 19.06
N ASP A 55 -2.70 -0.39 20.33
CA ASP A 55 -1.75 -0.40 21.46
C ASP A 55 -0.73 -1.56 21.36
N GLU A 56 -1.06 -2.59 20.57
CA GLU A 56 -0.21 -3.76 20.34
C GLU A 56 0.66 -3.64 19.08
N LEU A 57 0.56 -2.54 18.34
CA LEU A 57 1.26 -2.35 17.07
C LEU A 57 2.33 -1.26 17.18
N ASP A 58 3.44 -1.45 16.48
CA ASP A 58 4.48 -0.45 16.27
C ASP A 58 4.35 0.24 14.90
N MET A 59 3.71 -0.44 13.94
CA MET A 59 3.57 0.02 12.55
C MET A 59 2.34 -0.59 11.88
N ILE A 60 1.74 0.16 10.96
CA ILE A 60 0.73 -0.35 10.04
C ILE A 60 1.25 -0.08 8.62
N ILE A 61 1.21 -1.09 7.77
CA ILE A 61 1.49 -0.97 6.34
C ILE A 61 0.15 -0.96 5.62
N ILE A 62 -0.06 0.02 4.76
CA ILE A 62 -1.28 0.12 3.96
C ILE A 62 -0.89 -0.16 2.51
N GLU A 63 -1.37 -1.27 1.97
CA GLU A 63 -1.29 -1.61 0.55
C GLU A 63 -2.51 -1.01 -0.16
N ASN A 64 -2.27 -0.01 -1.01
CA ASN A 64 -3.33 0.67 -1.74
C ASN A 64 -3.59 -0.04 -3.08
N VAL A 65 -4.72 0.30 -3.71
CA VAL A 65 -5.10 -0.22 -5.03
C VAL A 65 -3.99 0.06 -6.04
N GLY A 66 -3.65 -0.96 -6.86
CA GLY A 66 -2.60 -0.88 -7.87
C GLY A 66 -2.86 0.18 -8.95
N ASN A 67 -2.51 1.44 -8.66
CA ASN A 67 -2.79 2.59 -9.52
C ASN A 67 -1.78 3.73 -9.24
N LEU A 68 -1.14 4.27 -10.29
CA LEU A 68 -0.16 5.37 -10.18
C LEU A 68 -0.79 6.78 -10.31
N VAL A 69 -2.11 6.86 -10.46
CA VAL A 69 -2.85 8.11 -10.69
C VAL A 69 -3.69 8.45 -9.47
N CYS A 70 -4.79 7.72 -9.24
CA CYS A 70 -5.76 8.09 -8.21
C CYS A 70 -5.11 8.22 -6.82
N PRO A 71 -4.32 7.25 -6.31
CA PRO A 71 -3.77 7.31 -4.95
C PRO A 71 -2.85 8.51 -4.68
N ALA A 72 -2.36 9.18 -5.73
CA ALA A 72 -1.51 10.36 -5.58
C ALA A 72 -2.29 11.56 -5.04
N GLU A 73 -3.60 11.62 -5.30
CA GLU A 73 -4.47 12.78 -4.99
C GLU A 73 -5.11 12.68 -3.59
N PHE A 74 -4.97 11.55 -2.90
CA PHE A 74 -5.61 11.31 -1.61
C PHE A 74 -4.56 11.16 -0.51
N GLU A 75 -4.77 11.88 0.58
CA GLU A 75 -4.13 11.62 1.86
C GLU A 75 -5.06 10.70 2.67
N ILE A 76 -4.50 9.63 3.21
CA ILE A 76 -5.27 8.62 3.97
C ILE A 76 -4.87 8.60 5.46
N GLY A 77 -4.13 9.62 5.91
CA GLY A 77 -3.61 9.73 7.27
C GLY A 77 -2.28 9.00 7.48
N GLU A 78 -1.61 8.58 6.40
CA GLU A 78 -0.33 7.89 6.47
C GLU A 78 0.81 8.81 6.93
N SER A 79 1.75 8.25 7.69
CA SER A 79 2.98 9.00 8.06
C SER A 79 3.94 9.15 6.88
N MET A 80 3.95 8.19 5.95
CA MET A 80 4.80 8.19 4.76
C MET A 80 4.09 7.49 3.60
N LYS A 81 4.08 8.14 2.43
CA LYS A 81 3.70 7.52 1.16
C LYS A 81 4.95 6.93 0.49
N VAL A 82 4.85 5.68 0.03
CA VAL A 82 5.94 4.96 -0.64
C VAL A 82 5.42 4.42 -1.96
N THR A 83 6.11 4.74 -3.06
CA THR A 83 5.79 4.17 -4.38
C THR A 83 6.71 3.00 -4.69
N VAL A 84 6.14 1.88 -5.14
CA VAL A 84 6.89 0.77 -5.70
C VAL A 84 6.76 0.82 -7.22
N LEU A 85 7.90 0.87 -7.92
CA LEU A 85 7.97 0.83 -9.38
C LEU A 85 8.84 -0.37 -9.79
N SER A 86 8.31 -1.29 -10.57
CA SER A 86 9.10 -2.40 -11.12
C SER A 86 9.81 -2.02 -12.42
N VAL A 87 11.01 -2.56 -12.66
CA VAL A 87 11.74 -2.31 -13.91
C VAL A 87 10.97 -2.78 -15.16
N THR A 88 10.08 -3.76 -15.00
CA THR A 88 9.20 -4.27 -16.09
C THR A 88 8.12 -3.28 -16.52
N GLU A 89 7.84 -2.25 -15.72
CA GLU A 89 6.89 -1.21 -16.10
C GLU A 89 7.49 -0.18 -17.06
N GLY A 90 8.81 -0.07 -17.13
CA GLY A 90 9.54 0.90 -17.97
C GLY A 90 10.00 2.14 -17.20
N GLU A 91 11.14 2.68 -17.61
CA GLU A 91 11.84 3.80 -16.96
C GLU A 91 11.13 5.16 -17.11
N ASP A 92 10.14 5.25 -17.99
CA ASP A 92 9.41 6.48 -18.32
C ASP A 92 8.31 6.84 -17.31
N LYS A 93 7.99 5.95 -16.36
CA LYS A 93 6.88 6.14 -15.41
C LYS A 93 7.01 7.39 -14.54
N PRO A 94 8.19 7.77 -14.02
CA PRO A 94 8.33 9.03 -13.27
C PRO A 94 7.94 10.28 -14.07
N LEU A 95 8.21 10.30 -15.38
CA LEU A 95 7.82 11.42 -16.25
C LEU A 95 6.34 11.38 -16.61
N LYS A 96 5.76 10.19 -16.75
CA LYS A 96 4.34 10.02 -17.10
C LYS A 96 3.39 10.25 -15.92
N TYR A 97 3.81 9.95 -14.70
CA TYR A 97 2.98 10.02 -13.49
C TYR A 97 3.64 10.88 -12.40
N PRO A 98 4.01 12.15 -12.69
CA PRO A 98 4.91 12.91 -11.82
C PRO A 98 4.38 13.13 -10.40
N LEU A 99 3.05 13.15 -10.20
CA LEU A 99 2.46 13.43 -8.90
C LEU A 99 2.78 12.33 -7.87
N ILE A 100 2.56 11.04 -8.19
CA ILE A 100 2.77 9.96 -7.22
C ILE A 100 4.23 9.90 -6.76
N PHE A 101 5.18 10.16 -7.66
CA PHE A 101 6.61 10.19 -7.34
C PHE A 101 7.01 11.44 -6.54
N LYS A 102 6.34 12.58 -6.77
CA LYS A 102 6.56 13.81 -6.00
C LYS A 102 6.03 13.71 -4.58
N GLU A 103 4.86 13.11 -4.39
CA GLU A 103 4.22 12.95 -3.07
C GLU A 103 4.87 11.83 -2.23
N SER A 104 5.59 10.92 -2.89
CA SER A 104 6.27 9.81 -2.19
C SER A 104 7.49 10.27 -1.41
N LYS A 105 7.58 9.87 -0.14
CA LYS A 105 8.78 10.07 0.69
C LYS A 105 9.91 9.10 0.32
N ALA A 106 9.57 7.96 -0.26
CA ALA A 106 10.53 6.99 -0.77
C ALA A 106 9.97 6.29 -2.01
N ILE A 107 10.88 5.87 -2.89
CA ILE A 107 10.56 5.11 -4.10
C ILE A 107 11.36 3.81 -4.05
N LEU A 108 10.68 2.68 -4.17
CA LEU A 108 11.30 1.36 -4.30
C LEU A 108 11.34 0.96 -5.78
N ILE A 109 12.53 0.86 -6.34
CA ILE A 109 12.72 0.25 -7.66
C ILE A 109 12.84 -1.26 -7.47
N ASN A 110 11.81 -1.99 -7.91
CA ASN A 110 11.67 -3.43 -7.67
C ASN A 110 12.01 -4.26 -8.92
N LYS A 111 12.25 -5.56 -8.70
CA LYS A 111 12.57 -6.55 -9.74
C LYS A 111 13.84 -6.24 -10.54
N ILE A 112 14.84 -5.65 -9.88
CA ILE A 112 16.11 -5.26 -10.51
C ILE A 112 16.91 -6.46 -11.04
N ASP A 113 16.60 -7.66 -10.56
CA ASP A 113 17.12 -8.93 -11.08
C ASP A 113 16.74 -9.21 -12.54
N LEU A 114 15.74 -8.49 -13.07
CA LEU A 114 15.31 -8.56 -14.47
C LEU A 114 16.00 -7.54 -15.39
N LEU A 115 16.97 -6.76 -14.89
CA LEU A 115 17.78 -5.85 -15.72
C LEU A 115 18.77 -6.63 -16.60
N PRO A 116 19.09 -6.13 -17.82
CA PRO A 116 20.03 -6.78 -18.73
C PRO A 116 21.50 -6.70 -18.27
#